data_AF-A0AB94IFK3-F1
#
_entry.id   AF-A0AB94IFK3-F1
#
_cell.length_a   1.000
_cell.length_b   1.000
_cell.length_c   1.000
_cell.angle_alpha   90.00
_cell.angle_beta   90.00
_cell.angle_gamma   90.00
#
_symmetry.space_group_name_H-M   'P 1'
#
loop_
_entity.id
_entity.type
_entity.pdbx_description
1 polymer ?
#
loop_
_entity_poly.entity_id
_entity_poly.type
_entity_poly.pdbx_seq_one_letter_code
_entity_poly.pdbx_strand_id
1 'polypeptide(L)' 'MNKNKINLLIAIMVTITILTVGGVRITQIKNNYQANKLILESCVDNGGTAVIGQKHFWSLTSAACEEN' A
#
# COMPACT_ATOMS: atom_id res chain seq x y z
N MET A 1 -13.27 26.07 27.11
CA MET A 1 -12.62 24.74 27.26
C MET A 1 -11.14 24.94 27.48
N ASN A 2 -10.49 24.22 28.41
CA ASN A 2 -9.07 24.42 28.73
C ASN A 2 -8.18 24.08 27.53
N LYS A 3 -7.20 24.94 27.18
CA LYS A 3 -6.28 24.74 26.04
C LYS A 3 -5.60 23.38 26.07
N ASN A 4 -5.25 22.87 27.25
CA ASN A 4 -4.63 21.55 27.40
C ASN A 4 -5.57 20.41 26.98
N LYS A 5 -6.88 20.55 27.23
CA LYS A 5 -7.89 19.56 26.79
C LYS A 5 -8.06 19.58 25.27
N ILE A 6 -8.00 20.76 24.65
CA ILE A 6 -8.08 20.90 23.18
C ILE A 6 -6.86 20.26 22.51
N ASN A 7 -5.65 20.54 23.01
CA ASN A 7 -4.42 19.95 22.45
C ASN A 7 -4.40 18.43 22.56
N LEU A 8 -4.89 17.88 23.68
CA LEU A 8 -5.01 16.43 23.85
C LEU A 8 -5.97 15.81 22.83
N LEU A 9 -7.14 16.43 22.61
CA LEU A 9 -8.10 15.97 21.60
C LEU A 9 -7.52 16.01 20.19
N ILE A 10 -6.78 17.06 19.85
CA ILE A 10 -6.09 17.17 18.55
C ILE A 10 -5.06 16.05 18.40
N ALA A 11 -4.24 15.79 19.42
CA ALA A 11 -3.24 14.73 19.37
C ALA A 11 -3.88 13.34 19.16
N ILE A 12 -4.99 13.05 19.86
CA ILE A 12 -5.75 11.81 19.68
C ILE A 12 -6.28 11.71 18.24
N MET A 13 -6.91 12.77 17.74
CA MET A 13 -7.45 12.81 16.38
C MET A 13 -6.36 12.55 15.33
N VAL A 14 -5.22 13.24 15.44
CA VAL A 14 -4.07 13.07 14.53
C VAL A 14 -3.57 11.62 14.56
N THR A 15 -3.45 11.03 15.75
CA THR A 15 -3.00 9.64 15.91
C THR A 15 -3.96 8.66 15.23
N ILE A 16 -5.26 8.82 15.46
CA ILE A 16 -6.30 7.98 14.82
C ILE A 16 -6.24 8.12 13.31
N THR A 17 -6.10 9.35 12.78
CA THR A 17 -5.97 9.59 11.35
C THR A 17 -4.76 8.87 10.76
N ILE A 18 -3.59 8.96 11.39
CA ILE A 18 -2.37 8.28 10.91
C ILE A 18 -2.56 6.76 10.89
N LEU A 19 -3.11 6.18 11.96
CA LEU A 19 -3.37 4.74 12.04
C LEU A 19 -4.36 4.28 10.96
N THR A 20 -5.41 5.05 10.73
CA THR A 20 -6.45 4.73 9.74
C THR A 20 -5.89 4.77 8.33
N VAL A 21 -5.18 5.85 7.97
CA VAL A 21 -4.55 5.98 6.65
C VAL A 21 -3.52 4.88 6.43
N GLY A 22 -2.67 4.61 7.43
CA GLY A 22 -1.69 3.53 7.37
C GLY A 22 -2.33 2.15 7.16
N GLY A 23 -3.37 1.82 7.93
CA GLY A 23 -4.09 0.55 7.80
C GLY A 23 -4.76 0.36 6.44
N VAL A 24 -5.36 1.41 5.88
CA VAL A 24 -5.93 1.38 4.52
C VAL A 24 -4.84 1.11 3.48
N ARG A 25 -3.67 1.74 3.59
CA ARG A 25 -2.55 1.51 2.65
C ARG A 25 -2.00 0.09 2.73
N ILE A 26 -1.81 -0.45 3.93
CA ILE A 26 -1.36 -1.84 4.13
C ILE A 26 -2.36 -2.83 3.50
N THR A 27 -3.65 -2.58 3.66
CA THR A 27 -4.70 -3.41 3.07
C THR A 27 -4.67 -3.36 1.54
N GLN A 28 -4.46 -2.18 0.95
CA GLN A 28 -4.29 -2.04 -0.50
C GLN A 28 -3.05 -2.79 -1.00
N ILE A 29 -1.91 -2.70 -0.31
CA ILE A 29 -0.70 -3.47 -0.66
C ILE A 29 -0.99 -4.97 -0.66
N LYS A 30 -1.64 -5.48 0.39
CA LYS A 30 -1.99 -6.90 0.49
C LYS A 30 -2.88 -7.34 -0.67
N ASN A 31 -3.94 -6.59 -0.95
CA ASN A 31 -4.89 -6.95 -2.00
C ASN A 31 -4.22 -6.90 -3.38
N ASN A 32 -3.39 -5.89 -3.63
CA ASN A 32 -2.70 -5.76 -4.91
C ASN A 32 -1.60 -6.81 -5.06
N TYR A 33 -0.89 -7.17 -3.99
CA TYR A 33 0.04 -8.30 -4.01
C TYR A 33 -0.71 -9.59 -4.38
N GLN A 34 -1.84 -9.89 -3.72
CA GLN A 34 -2.64 -11.07 -4.04
C GLN A 34 -3.16 -11.07 -5.48
N ALA A 35 -3.61 -9.93 -5.99
CA ALA A 35 -4.11 -9.81 -7.36
C ALA A 35 -3.02 -10.01 -8.41
N ASN A 36 -1.79 -9.57 -8.13
CA ASN A 36 -0.67 -9.62 -9.08
C ASN A 36 0.25 -10.84 -8.89
N LYS A 37 0.11 -11.58 -7.79
CA LYS A 37 0.96 -12.71 -7.44
C LYS A 37 1.07 -13.73 -8.58
N LEU A 38 -0.06 -14.14 -9.16
CA LEU A 38 -0.08 -15.14 -10.23
C LEU A 38 0.64 -14.67 -11.50
N ILE A 39 0.54 -13.37 -11.83
CA ILE A 39 1.21 -12.79 -12.99
C ILE A 39 2.73 -12.77 -12.75
N LEU A 40 3.14 -12.37 -11.55
CA LEU A 40 4.54 -12.30 -11.14
C LEU A 40 5.19 -13.69 -11.09
N GLU A 41 4.54 -14.66 -10.46
CA GLU A 41 5.02 -16.04 -10.38
C GLU A 41 5.13 -16.66 -11.78
N SER A 42 4.08 -16.57 -12.59
CA SER A 42 4.10 -17.07 -13.97
C SER A 42 5.18 -16.40 -14.83
N CYS A 43 5.41 -15.09 -14.66
CA CYS A 43 6.45 -14.38 -15.40
C CYS A 43 7.85 -14.92 -15.08
N VAL A 44 8.15 -15.10 -13.78
CA VAL A 44 9.44 -15.62 -13.32
C VAL A 44 9.62 -17.08 -13.75
N ASP A 45 8.58 -17.90 -13.65
CA ASP A 45 8.62 -19.31 -14.04
C ASP A 45 8.89 -19.49 -15.55
N ASN A 46 8.42 -18.55 -16.38
CA ASN A 46 8.67 -18.55 -17.83
C ASN A 46 9.97 -17.81 -18.23
N GLY A 47 10.77 -17.35 -17.26
CA GLY A 47 12.04 -16.67 -17.51
C GLY A 47 11.93 -15.21 -17.99
N GLY A 48 10.75 -14.60 -17.84
CA GLY A 48 10.49 -13.20 -18.16
C GLY A 48 10.92 -12.24 -17.05
N THR A 49 10.87 -10.94 -17.34
CA THR A 49 11.17 -9.89 -16.36
C THR A 49 9.88 -9.32 -15.78
N ALA A 50 9.69 -9.50 -14.47
CA ALA A 50 8.58 -8.93 -13.73
C ALA A 50 8.76 -7.41 -13.53
N VAL A 51 7.83 -6.61 -14.06
CA VAL A 51 7.82 -5.15 -13.90
C VAL A 51 6.69 -4.73 -12.96
N ILE A 52 7.03 -3.96 -11.94
CA ILE A 52 6.09 -3.50 -10.92
C ILE A 52 5.77 -2.02 -11.11
N GLY A 53 4.51 -1.70 -11.41
CA GLY A 53 4.00 -0.34 -11.47
C GLY A 53 3.58 0.18 -10.10
N GLN A 54 4.25 1.23 -9.63
CA GLN A 54 3.82 1.99 -8.44
C GLN A 54 3.20 3.33 -8.85
N LYS A 55 1.89 3.53 -8.60
CA LYS A 55 1.28 4.87 -8.81
C LYS A 55 1.47 5.81 -7.61
N HIS A 56 1.58 5.27 -6.39
CA HIS A 56 1.68 6.07 -5.17
C HIS A 56 2.63 5.43 -4.15
N PHE A 57 3.17 6.25 -3.24
CA PHE A 57 3.94 5.80 -2.08
C PHE A 57 3.11 4.73 -1.32
N TRP A 58 3.67 3.54 -1.14
CA TRP A 58 3.00 2.37 -0.52
C TRP A 58 1.83 1.80 -1.34
N SER A 59 1.85 1.87 -2.67
CA SER A 59 0.91 1.17 -3.55
C SER A 59 1.67 0.33 -4.60
N LEU A 60 1.53 -0.99 -4.51
CA LEU A 60 1.75 -1.86 -5.67
C LEU A 60 0.48 -1.74 -6.51
N THR A 61 0.48 -1.08 -7.67
CA THR A 61 -0.78 -0.81 -8.39
C THR A 61 -1.02 -1.80 -9.52
N SER A 62 0.06 -2.26 -10.16
CA SER A 62 0.00 -3.22 -11.27
C SER A 62 1.29 -4.01 -11.37
N ALA A 63 1.21 -5.24 -11.88
CA ALA A 63 2.37 -6.00 -12.35
C ALA A 63 2.19 -6.33 -13.84
N ALA A 64 3.30 -6.30 -14.57
CA ALA A 64 3.39 -6.73 -15.96
C ALA A 64 4.58 -7.68 -16.10
N CYS A 65 4.56 -8.48 -17.17
CA CYS A 65 5.68 -9.31 -17.58
C CYS A 65 6.22 -8.76 -18.90
N GLU A 66 7.50 -8.41 -18.93
CA GLU A 66 8.20 -8.11 -20.17
C GLU A 66 8.94 -9.37 -20.63
N GLU A 67 8.66 -9.79 -21.85
CA GLU A 67 9.45 -10.82 -22.55
C GLU A 67 10.75 -10.16 -23.07
N ASN A 68 11.88 -10.85 -22.88
CA ASN A 68 13.18 -10.43 -23.44
C ASN A 68 13.17 -10.46 -24.97
#